data_AF-A0A1V6EE09-F1
#
_entry.id   AF-A0A1V6EE09-F1
#
_cell.length_a   1.000
_cell.length_b   1.000
_cell.length_c   1.000
_cell.angle_alpha   90.00
_cell.angle_beta   90.00
_cell.angle_gamma   90.00
#
_symmetry.space_group_name_H-M   'P 1'
#
loop_
_entity.id
_entity.type
_entity.pdbx_description
1 polymer ?
#
loop_
_entity_poly.entity_id
_entity_poly.type
_entity_poly.pdbx_seq_one_letter_code
_entity_poly.pdbx_strand_id
1 'polypeptide(L)'
;MALGHNKDDAIETFLLCLQYEGRLHTFAPVTYLSRKDITVIRPLIYSFEQDIMAFNESAGITPVKTLCPAAGFTHRQRIKEYIENESSINPNFKYNLFRSFTHANISGWKEVL
;
A
#
# COMPACT_ATOMS: atom_id res chain seq x y z
N MET A 1 -15.58 0.16 -9.36
CA MET A 1 -14.74 1.36 -9.06
C MET A 1 -13.28 0.91 -8.98
N ALA A 2 -12.35 1.67 -9.55
CA ALA A 2 -10.91 1.38 -9.44
C ALA A 2 -10.22 2.42 -8.55
N LEU A 3 -9.35 1.98 -7.65
CA LEU A 3 -8.51 2.85 -6.81
C LEU A 3 -7.04 2.62 -7.12
N GLY A 4 -6.28 3.71 -7.21
CA GLY A 4 -4.85 3.69 -7.56
C GLY A 4 -3.91 3.24 -6.44
N HIS A 5 -4.38 2.43 -5.48
CA HIS A 5 -3.52 1.94 -4.40
C HIS A 5 -2.46 1.00 -4.95
N ASN A 6 -1.21 1.25 -4.54
CA ASN A 6 -0.03 0.48 -4.93
C ASN A 6 0.38 -0.52 -3.85
N LYS A 7 1.50 -1.22 -4.06
CA LYS A 7 2.04 -2.20 -3.11
C LYS A 7 2.48 -1.55 -1.79
N ASP A 8 3.13 -0.39 -1.85
CA ASP A 8 3.55 0.36 -0.67
C ASP A 8 2.34 0.76 0.19
N ASP A 9 1.23 1.23 -0.42
CA ASP A 9 0.01 1.58 0.31
C ASP A 9 -0.56 0.39 1.12
N ALA A 10 -0.44 -0.84 0.59
CA ALA A 10 -0.88 -2.05 1.27
C ALA A 10 0.03 -2.40 2.47
N ILE A 11 1.35 -2.25 2.30
CA ILE A 11 2.34 -2.46 3.36
C ILE A 11 2.19 -1.42 4.47
N GLU A 12 2.05 -0.14 4.12
CA GLU A 12 1.81 0.94 5.06
C GLU A 12 0.53 0.70 5.86
N THR A 13 -0.56 0.31 5.18
CA THR A 13 -1.84 0.03 5.84
C THR A 13 -1.72 -1.17 6.78
N PHE A 14 -0.95 -2.21 6.40
CA PHE A 14 -0.66 -3.34 7.26
C PHE A 14 0.03 -2.92 8.56
N LEU A 15 1.11 -2.12 8.46
CA LEU A 15 1.82 -1.64 9.64
C LEU A 15 1.00 -0.63 10.46
N LEU A 16 0.17 0.20 9.83
CA LEU A 16 -0.74 1.09 10.53
C LEU A 16 -1.73 0.30 11.40
N CYS A 17 -2.38 -0.71 10.83
CA CYS A 17 -3.30 -1.57 11.56
C CYS A 17 -2.60 -2.36 12.67
N LEU A 18 -1.39 -2.87 12.41
CA LEU A 18 -0.62 -3.59 13.40
C LEU A 18 -0.22 -2.68 14.58
N GLN A 19 0.37 -1.52 14.29
CA GLN A 19 0.98 -0.64 15.28
C GLN A 19 -0.06 0.16 16.09
N TYR A 20 -1.11 0.65 15.44
CA TYR A 20 -2.06 1.58 16.08
C TYR A 20 -3.40 0.95 16.42
N GLU A 21 -3.76 -0.17 15.79
CA GLU A 21 -5.04 -0.85 16.01
C GLU A 21 -4.88 -2.25 16.62
N GLY A 22 -3.64 -2.76 16.72
CA GLY A 22 -3.36 -4.08 17.29
C GLY A 22 -3.93 -5.24 16.47
N ARG A 23 -4.16 -5.05 15.16
CA ARG A 23 -4.78 -6.08 14.31
C ARG A 23 -4.01 -6.33 13.02
N LEU A 24 -4.00 -7.59 12.61
CA LEU A 24 -3.42 -8.05 11.36
C LEU A 24 -4.41 -7.82 10.21
N HIS A 25 -4.29 -6.68 9.52
CA HIS A 25 -5.20 -6.30 8.47
C HIS A 25 -4.55 -5.41 7.40
N THR A 26 -4.97 -5.57 6.15
CA THR A 26 -4.73 -4.62 5.06
C THR A 26 -5.83 -4.79 4.01
N PHE A 27 -5.90 -3.93 3.00
CA PHE A 27 -6.88 -4.12 1.91
C PHE A 27 -6.41 -5.19 0.91
N ALA A 28 -7.36 -5.90 0.30
CA ALA A 28 -7.11 -6.90 -0.74
C ALA A 28 -7.14 -6.30 -2.16
N PRO A 29 -6.65 -7.00 -3.20
CA PRO A 29 -6.73 -6.54 -4.60
C PRO A 29 -8.15 -6.23 -5.08
N VAL A 30 -9.13 -7.02 -4.60
CA VAL A 30 -10.56 -6.86 -4.89
C VAL A 30 -11.33 -6.85 -3.57
N THR A 31 -12.28 -5.91 -3.43
CA THR A 31 -13.15 -5.83 -2.26
C THR A 31 -14.57 -5.50 -2.70
N TYR A 32 -15.53 -6.33 -2.32
CA TYR A 32 -16.95 -6.03 -2.50
C TYR A 32 -17.46 -5.23 -1.28
N LEU A 33 -17.90 -3.99 -1.52
CA LEU A 33 -18.45 -3.10 -0.52
C LEU A 33 -19.98 -3.24 -0.49
N SER A 34 -20.47 -4.24 0.24
CA SER A 34 -21.90 -4.60 0.30
C SER A 34 -22.83 -3.43 0.64
N ARG A 35 -22.42 -2.53 1.55
CA ARG A 35 -23.23 -1.36 1.94
C ARG A 35 -23.49 -0.37 0.80
N LYS A 36 -22.63 -0.35 -0.22
CA LYS A 36 -22.75 0.53 -1.38
C LYS A 36 -23.02 -0.22 -2.68
N ASP A 37 -23.12 -1.55 -2.61
CA ASP A 37 -23.22 -2.44 -3.78
C ASP A 37 -22.16 -2.12 -4.86
N ILE A 38 -20.90 -1.96 -4.43
CA ILE A 38 -19.79 -1.62 -5.32
C ILE A 38 -18.63 -2.58 -5.13
N THR A 39 -18.11 -3.12 -6.23
CA THR A 39 -16.81 -3.78 -6.26
C THR A 39 -15.70 -2.76 -6.50
N VAL A 40 -14.75 -2.72 -5.56
CA VAL A 40 -13.51 -1.95 -5.64
C VAL A 40 -12.37 -2.86 -6.10
N ILE A 41 -11.66 -2.44 -7.14
CA ILE A 41 -10.44 -3.09 -7.62
C ILE A 41 -9.24 -2.14 -7.41
N ARG A 42 -8.06 -2.71 -7.17
CA ARG A 42 -6.79 -1.98 -6.98
C ARG A 42 -5.76 -2.49 -8.00
N PRO A 43 -5.75 -1.96 -9.24
CA PRO A 43 -4.93 -2.52 -10.31
C PRO A 43 -3.42 -2.45 -10.05
N LEU A 44 -2.98 -1.44 -9.30
CA LEU A 44 -1.55 -1.18 -9.04
C LEU A 44 -1.02 -1.86 -7.79
N ILE A 45 -1.82 -2.69 -7.12
CA ILE A 45 -1.54 -3.29 -5.80
C ILE A 45 -0.25 -4.15 -5.76
N TYR A 46 0.26 -4.54 -6.92
CA TYR A 46 1.48 -5.34 -7.07
C TYR A 46 2.69 -4.53 -7.56
N SER A 47 2.54 -3.24 -7.84
CA SER A 47 3.62 -2.34 -8.27
C SER A 47 4.12 -1.50 -7.11
N PHE A 48 5.43 -1.30 -6.99
CA PHE A 48 5.95 -0.35 -6.02
C PHE A 48 5.72 1.08 -6.50
N GLU A 49 5.66 2.03 -5.56
CA GLU A 49 5.53 3.46 -5.86
C GLU A 49 6.67 3.95 -6.76
N GLN A 50 7.89 3.44 -6.55
CA GLN A 50 9.06 3.78 -7.36
C GLN A 50 8.89 3.37 -8.83
N ASP A 51 8.30 2.20 -9.10
CA ASP A 51 8.03 1.74 -10.47
C ASP A 51 7.01 2.65 -11.17
N ILE A 52 5.98 3.06 -10.42
CA ILE A 52 4.94 3.97 -10.91
C ILE A 52 5.53 5.36 -11.20
N MET A 53 6.45 5.84 -10.35
CA MET A 53 7.16 7.10 -10.57
C MET A 53 8.04 7.06 -11.82
N ALA A 54 8.81 5.98 -12.00
CA ALA A 54 9.64 5.80 -13.19
C ALA A 54 8.79 5.71 -14.48
N PHE A 55 7.63 5.04 -14.41
CA PHE A 55 6.68 5.04 -15.51
C PHE A 55 6.19 6.46 -15.84
N ASN A 56 5.77 7.23 -14.83
CA ASN A 56 5.30 8.60 -15.03
C ASN A 56 6.36 9.48 -15.68
N GLU A 57 7.62 9.39 -15.25
CA GLU A 57 8.74 10.12 -15.85
C GLU A 57 8.91 9.76 -17.34
N SER A 58 8.98 8.46 -17.66
CA SER A 58 9.14 8.00 -19.05
C SER A 58 7.94 8.33 -19.95
N ALA A 59 6.73 8.38 -19.37
CA ALA A 59 5.50 8.71 -20.07
C ALA A 59 5.21 10.22 -20.16
N GLY A 60 6.05 11.08 -19.57
CA GLY A 60 5.82 12.52 -19.51
C GLY A 60 4.60 12.93 -18.66
N ILE A 61 4.20 12.09 -17.71
CA ILE A 61 3.06 12.32 -16.82
C ILE A 61 3.55 13.02 -15.56
N THR A 62 2.97 14.17 -15.23
CA THR A 62 3.26 14.89 -13.98
C THR A 62 2.13 14.69 -12.96
N PRO A 63 2.37 14.03 -11.82
CA PRO A 63 1.37 13.87 -10.77
C PRO A 63 0.95 15.22 -10.17
N VAL A 64 -0.34 15.37 -9.86
CA VAL A 64 -0.87 16.55 -9.17
C VAL A 64 -0.45 16.51 -7.69
N LYS A 65 0.15 17.59 -7.20
CA LYS A 65 0.51 17.71 -5.77
C LYS A 65 -0.74 17.77 -4.90
N THR A 66 -0.70 17.10 -3.75
CA THR A 66 -1.75 17.20 -2.74
C THR A 66 -1.81 18.61 -2.15
N LEU A 67 -3.03 19.13 -1.98
CA LEU A 67 -3.30 20.43 -1.35
C LEU A 67 -3.70 20.28 0.13
N CYS A 68 -3.72 19.06 0.66
CA CYS A 68 -4.16 18.81 2.03
C CYS A 68 -3.15 19.38 3.04
N PRO A 69 -3.54 20.30 3.93
CA PRO A 69 -2.63 20.90 4.91
C PRO A 69 -2.03 19.90 5.91
N ALA A 70 -2.71 18.77 6.13
CA ALA A 70 -2.25 17.72 7.04
C ALA A 70 -1.25 16.74 6.37
N ALA A 71 -1.02 16.86 5.05
CA ALA A 71 -0.05 16.02 4.35
C ALA A 71 1.35 16.20 4.98
N GLY A 72 2.03 15.09 5.26
CA GLY A 72 3.34 15.10 5.91
C GLY A 72 3.33 15.05 7.45
N PHE A 73 2.18 15.21 8.11
CA PHE A 73 2.09 15.18 9.59
C PHE A 73 1.12 14.10 10.10
N THR A 74 1.08 12.95 9.43
CA THR A 74 0.14 11.86 9.75
C THR A 74 0.86 10.61 10.26
N HIS A 75 0.14 9.71 10.92
CA HIS A 75 0.65 8.37 11.25
C HIS A 75 1.12 7.60 10.01
N ARG A 76 0.44 7.78 8.87
CA ARG A 76 0.84 7.16 7.60
C ARG A 76 2.21 7.64 7.16
N GLN A 77 2.47 8.95 7.23
CA GLN A 77 3.78 9.50 6.89
C GLN A 77 4.89 8.92 7.78
N ARG A 78 4.66 8.81 9.09
CA ARG A 78 5.63 8.19 10.02
C ARG A 78 5.92 6.73 9.69
N ILE A 79 4.89 5.97 9.32
CA ILE A 79 5.05 4.58 8.88
C ILE A 79 5.85 4.50 7.58
N LYS A 80 5.57 5.39 6.62
CA LYS A 80 6.34 5.47 5.36
C LYS A 80 7.83 5.71 5.62
N GLU A 81 8.16 6.71 6.43
CA GLU A 81 9.54 7.03 6.83
C GLU A 81 10.21 5.86 7.57
N TYR A 82 9.48 5.19 8.47
CA TYR A 82 9.96 3.99 9.14
C TYR A 82 10.30 2.87 8.14
N ILE A 83 9.40 2.58 7.19
CA ILE A 83 9.64 1.56 6.17
C ILE A 83 10.86 1.93 5.32
N GLU A 84 11.02 3.19 4.93
CA GLU A 84 12.17 3.64 4.13
C GLU A 84 13.49 3.46 4.90
N ASN A 85 13.53 3.84 6.18
CA ASN A 85 14.69 3.65 7.04
C ASN A 85 15.05 2.16 7.18
N GLU A 86 14.08 1.29 7.49
CA GLU A 86 14.32 -0.14 7.61
C GLU A 86 14.73 -0.76 6.26
N SER A 87 14.18 -0.28 5.15
CA SER A 87 14.53 -0.76 3.80
C SER A 87 15.96 -0.39 3.41
N SER A 88 16.52 0.70 3.96
CA SER A 88 17.91 1.08 3.74
C SER A 88 18.90 0.13 4.43
N ILE A 89 18.48 -0.49 5.54
CA ILE A 89 19.27 -1.45 6.32
C ILE A 89 19.06 -2.87 5.78
N ASN A 90 17.81 -3.22 5.47
CA ASN A 90 17.41 -4.51 4.93
C ASN A 90 16.60 -4.30 3.62
N PRO A 91 17.24 -4.46 2.45
CA PRO A 91 16.57 -4.28 1.16
C PRO A 91 15.35 -5.18 0.95
N ASN A 92 15.24 -6.30 1.67
CA ASN A 92 14.10 -7.22 1.59
C ASN A 92 12.95 -6.85 2.52
N PHE A 93 13.04 -5.78 3.31
CA PHE A 93 12.06 -5.45 4.35
C PHE A 93 10.63 -5.32 3.80
N LYS A 94 10.43 -4.47 2.77
CA LYS A 94 9.13 -4.31 2.10
C LYS A 94 8.60 -5.62 1.52
N TYR A 95 9.47 -6.38 0.86
CA TYR A 95 9.11 -7.68 0.25
C TYR A 95 8.68 -8.69 1.32
N ASN A 96 9.40 -8.77 2.43
CA ASN A 96 9.07 -9.66 3.53
C ASN A 96 7.76 -9.27 4.20
N LEU A 97 7.49 -7.98 4.40
CA LEU A 97 6.20 -7.51 4.91
C LEU A 97 5.06 -7.89 3.98
N PHE A 98 5.20 -7.59 2.68
CA PHE A 98 4.20 -7.95 1.68
C PHE A 98 3.93 -9.45 1.68
N ARG A 99 5.00 -10.25 1.59
CA ARG A 99 4.95 -11.71 1.61
C ARG A 99 4.31 -12.24 2.90
N SER A 100 4.56 -11.60 4.04
CA SER A 100 4.02 -12.05 5.33
C SER A 100 2.50 -12.09 5.32
N PHE A 101 1.85 -11.02 4.86
CA PHE A 101 0.39 -10.94 4.92
C PHE A 101 -0.29 -11.67 3.75
N THR A 102 0.39 -11.82 2.60
CA THR A 102 -0.12 -12.65 1.51
C THR A 102 -0.05 -14.12 1.84
N HIS A 103 1.06 -14.61 2.39
CA HIS A 103 1.20 -16.02 2.82
C HIS A 103 0.25 -16.37 3.96
N ALA A 104 0.03 -15.44 4.89
CA ALA A 104 -0.92 -15.63 5.99
C ALA A 104 -2.39 -15.48 5.57
N ASN A 105 -2.67 -15.22 4.28
CA ASN A 105 -4.01 -14.96 3.74
C ASN A 105 -4.79 -13.89 4.53
N ILE A 106 -4.08 -12.87 5.01
CA ILE A 106 -4.68 -11.78 5.78
C ILE A 106 -5.65 -11.05 4.85
N SER A 107 -6.87 -10.78 5.33
CA SER A 107 -7.88 -9.98 4.60
C SER A 107 -8.26 -10.52 3.21
N GLY A 108 -8.10 -11.83 2.97
CA GLY A 108 -8.47 -12.47 1.72
C GLY A 108 -7.41 -12.38 0.61
N TRP A 109 -6.17 -12.04 0.98
CA TRP A 109 -5.03 -12.14 0.07
C TRP A 109 -4.74 -13.59 -0.28
N LYS A 110 -5.02 -13.99 -1.52
CA LYS A 110 -4.62 -15.31 -2.01
C LYS A 110 -3.14 -15.30 -2.36
N GLU A 111 -2.47 -16.42 -2.14
CA GLU A 111 -1.12 -16.64 -2.64
C GLU A 111 -1.13 -16.42 -4.16
N VAL A 112 -0.34 -15.46 -4.63
CA VAL A 112 -0.12 -15.27 -6.07
C VAL A 112 1.08 -16.14 -6.39
N LEU A 113 0.81 -17.29 -7.02
CA LEU A 113 1.81 -18.25 -7.50
C LEU A 113 2.87 -17.57 -8.38
#